data_AF-A0ABF7R0A3-F1
#
_entry.id   AF-A0ABF7R0A3-F1
#
_cell.length_a   1.000
_cell.length_b   1.000
_cell.length_c   1.000
_cell.angle_alpha   90.00
_cell.angle_beta   90.00
_cell.angle_gamma   90.00
#
_symmetry.space_group_name_H-M   'P 1'
#
loop_
_entity.id
_entity.type
_entity.pdbx_description
1 polymer ?
#
loop_
_entity_poly.entity_id
_entity_poly.type
_entity_poly.pdbx_seq_one_letter_code
_entity_poly.pdbx_strand_id
1 'polypeptide(L)'
;MKFKFNFLNNYLLSLCLLFLVFSCKGIASLPNEPTLTGKEDPISLARDEASLFEYALSLSAWLIDAKSYVNAYYKQHKFPLFEKFDPTFKGGIGEEGIKARMAYYKRYIASVKPIAIDVYRRYTQVSLQE
;
A
#
# COMPACT_ATOMS: atom_id res chain seq x y z
N MET A 1 -23.02 21.64 -45.67
CA MET A 1 -22.89 21.71 -44.20
C MET A 1 -22.71 20.30 -43.59
N LYS A 2 -21.65 19.56 -43.98
CA LYS A 2 -21.37 18.18 -43.47
C LYS A 2 -20.05 18.05 -42.69
N PHE A 3 -19.14 19.02 -42.84
CA PHE A 3 -17.80 18.97 -42.24
C PHE A 3 -17.75 19.18 -40.72
N LYS A 4 -18.71 19.91 -40.13
CA LYS A 4 -18.74 20.16 -38.67
C LYS A 4 -19.19 18.95 -37.85
N PHE A 5 -19.97 18.03 -38.42
CA PHE A 5 -20.55 16.90 -37.69
C PHE A 5 -19.50 15.81 -37.40
N ASN A 6 -18.61 15.51 -38.35
CA ASN A 6 -17.54 14.53 -38.16
C ASN A 6 -16.45 15.02 -37.17
N PHE A 7 -16.21 16.34 -37.09
CA PHE A 7 -15.23 16.90 -36.15
C PHE A 7 -15.70 16.81 -34.69
N LEU A 8 -16.98 17.13 -34.42
CA LEU A 8 -17.56 16.91 -33.08
C LEU A 8 -17.58 15.42 -32.70
N ASN A 9 -17.86 14.54 -33.67
CA ASN A 9 -17.90 13.09 -33.42
C ASN A 9 -16.51 12.53 -33.07
N ASN A 10 -15.46 12.95 -33.78
CA ASN A 10 -14.07 12.57 -33.48
C ASN A 10 -13.59 13.15 -32.14
N TYR A 11 -14.00 14.37 -31.80
CA TYR A 11 -13.67 14.98 -30.51
C TYR A 11 -14.36 14.27 -29.34
N LEU A 12 -15.65 13.93 -29.46
CA LEU A 12 -16.38 13.15 -28.46
C LEU A 12 -15.81 11.73 -28.32
N LEU A 13 -15.42 11.10 -29.43
CA LEU A 13 -14.75 9.79 -29.40
C LEU A 13 -13.42 9.86 -28.67
N SER A 14 -12.61 10.89 -28.96
CA SER A 14 -11.34 11.15 -28.27
C SER A 14 -11.54 11.40 -26.77
N LEU A 15 -12.57 12.18 -26.41
CA LEU A 15 -12.92 12.45 -25.01
C LEU A 15 -13.36 11.17 -24.29
N CYS A 16 -14.19 10.33 -24.93
CA CYS A 16 -14.58 9.03 -24.39
C CYS A 16 -13.38 8.09 -24.20
N LEU A 17 -12.44 8.08 -25.14
CA LEU A 17 -11.19 7.30 -25.02
C LEU A 17 -10.33 7.80 -23.86
N LEU A 18 -10.19 9.12 -23.69
CA LEU A 18 -9.54 9.73 -22.53
C LEU A 18 -10.20 9.31 -21.21
N PHE A 19 -11.53 9.37 -21.12
CA PHE A 19 -12.27 8.93 -19.94
C PHE A 19 -12.06 7.44 -19.64
N LEU A 20 -12.02 6.58 -20.66
CA LEU A 20 -11.76 5.15 -20.49
C LEU A 20 -10.36 4.88 -19.92
N VAL A 21 -9.33 5.59 -20.37
CA VAL A 21 -7.96 5.45 -19.84
C VAL A 21 -7.86 5.96 -18.40
N PHE A 22 -8.55 7.05 -18.05
CA PHE A 22 -8.58 7.58 -16.67
C PHE A 22 -9.50 6.81 -15.70
N SER A 23 -10.35 5.91 -16.22
CA SER A 23 -11.29 5.13 -15.40
C SER A 23 -10.69 3.86 -14.79
N CYS A 24 -9.45 3.50 -15.14
CA CYS A 24 -8.71 2.37 -14.55
C CYS A 24 -8.35 2.66 -13.08
N LYS A 25 -9.34 2.57 -12.19
CA LYS A 25 -9.14 2.57 -10.75
C LYS A 25 -8.85 1.15 -10.30
N GLY A 26 -7.61 0.93 -9.89
CA GLY A 26 -7.14 -0.32 -9.31
C GLY A 26 -6.54 -0.12 -7.92
N ILE A 27 -6.21 -1.22 -7.25
CA ILE A 27 -5.42 -1.18 -6.02
C ILE A 27 -3.97 -0.93 -6.41
N ALA A 28 -3.28 -0.04 -5.68
CA ALA A 28 -1.85 0.21 -5.87
C ALA A 28 -1.03 -1.09 -5.68
N SER A 29 0.16 -1.15 -6.26
CA SER A 29 1.10 -2.24 -6.00
C SER A 29 1.45 -2.32 -4.51
N LEU A 30 1.75 -3.54 -4.03
CA LEU A 30 2.22 -3.73 -2.66
C LEU A 30 3.51 -2.94 -2.41
N PRO A 31 3.70 -2.35 -1.21
CA PRO A 31 4.97 -1.78 -0.81
C PRO A 31 6.09 -2.83 -0.83
N ASN A 32 7.29 -2.42 -1.24
CA ASN A 32 8.46 -3.29 -1.26
C ASN A 32 9.02 -3.48 0.15
N GLU A 33 9.32 -4.73 0.52
CA GLU A 33 9.95 -5.03 1.79
C GLU A 33 11.40 -4.51 1.81
N PRO A 34 11.82 -3.81 2.87
CA PRO A 34 13.15 -3.24 2.95
C PRO A 34 14.20 -4.32 3.16
N THR A 35 15.37 -4.13 2.58
CA THR A 35 16.56 -4.93 2.92
C THR A 35 17.21 -4.32 4.16
N LEU A 36 17.24 -5.07 5.25
CA LEU A 36 17.88 -4.65 6.50
C LEU A 36 19.38 -4.93 6.47
N THR A 37 20.15 -4.10 7.16
CA THR A 37 21.60 -4.26 7.29
C THR A 37 21.96 -5.41 8.23
N GLY A 38 21.15 -5.66 9.26
CA GLY A 38 21.35 -6.75 10.24
C GLY A 38 22.56 -6.56 11.15
N LYS A 39 23.11 -5.34 11.22
CA LYS A 39 24.25 -5.00 12.08
C LYS A 39 23.77 -4.31 13.35
N GLU A 40 24.46 -4.59 14.45
CA GLU A 40 24.13 -4.06 15.79
C GLU A 40 24.81 -2.71 16.10
N ASP A 41 25.55 -2.12 15.15
CA ASP A 41 26.12 -0.78 15.40
C ASP A 41 25.01 0.30 15.39
N PRO A 42 25.16 1.40 16.15
CA PRO A 42 24.09 2.38 16.33
C PRO A 42 23.56 2.99 15.02
N ILE A 43 24.41 3.15 14.01
CA ILE A 43 24.03 3.74 12.72
C ILE A 43 23.17 2.75 11.93
N SER A 44 23.61 1.50 11.87
CA SER A 44 22.86 0.42 11.23
C SER A 44 21.51 0.16 11.91
N LEU A 45 21.46 0.16 13.25
CA LEU A 45 20.21 0.03 14.00
C LEU A 45 19.23 1.17 13.71
N ALA A 46 19.70 2.42 13.70
CA ALA A 46 18.85 3.57 13.37
C ALA A 46 18.33 3.50 11.92
N ARG A 47 19.17 3.04 10.98
CA ARG A 47 18.77 2.86 9.58
C ARG A 47 17.73 1.76 9.42
N ASP A 48 17.96 0.60 10.03
CA ASP A 48 17.04 -0.53 9.98
C ASP A 48 15.70 -0.17 10.64
N GLU A 49 15.71 0.58 11.73
CA GLU A 49 14.50 1.11 12.38
C GLU A 49 13.71 2.04 11.48
N ALA A 50 14.37 2.99 10.83
CA ALA A 50 13.72 3.91 9.89
C ALA A 50 13.09 3.16 8.71
N SER A 51 13.81 2.20 8.11
CA SER A 51 13.28 1.39 7.01
C SER A 51 12.10 0.52 7.43
N LEU A 52 12.13 -0.06 8.64
CA LEU A 52 10.99 -0.81 9.18
C LEU A 52 9.78 0.09 9.45
N PHE A 53 10.01 1.29 10.00
CA PHE A 53 8.95 2.27 10.23
C PHE A 53 8.28 2.67 8.92
N GLU A 54 9.07 3.04 7.91
CA GLU A 54 8.57 3.42 6.59
C GLU A 54 7.73 2.30 5.98
N TYR A 55 8.25 1.06 5.99
CA TYR A 55 7.52 -0.08 5.45
C TYR A 55 6.21 -0.37 6.18
N ALA A 56 6.23 -0.34 7.53
CA ALA A 56 5.03 -0.52 8.35
C ALA A 56 3.97 0.56 8.05
N LEU A 57 4.40 1.82 7.94
CA LEU A 57 3.53 2.94 7.61
C LEU A 57 2.94 2.80 6.20
N SER A 58 3.76 2.45 5.20
CA SER A 58 3.30 2.21 3.84
C SER A 58 2.32 1.05 3.75
N LEU A 59 2.55 -0.05 4.46
CA LEU A 59 1.60 -1.17 4.55
C LEU A 59 0.28 -0.73 5.18
N SER A 60 0.33 0.04 6.27
CA SER A 60 -0.87 0.56 6.92
C SER A 60 -1.68 1.46 5.98
N ALA A 61 -1.03 2.37 5.27
CA ALA A 61 -1.67 3.26 4.31
C ALA A 61 -2.30 2.46 3.16
N TRP A 62 -1.55 1.51 2.61
CA TRP A 62 -2.02 0.64 1.54
C TRP A 62 -3.27 -0.15 1.95
N LEU A 63 -3.31 -0.70 3.17
CA LEU A 63 -4.49 -1.44 3.67
C LEU A 63 -5.72 -0.55 3.83
N ILE A 64 -5.54 0.71 4.24
CA ILE A 64 -6.62 1.69 4.33
C ILE A 64 -7.17 2.01 2.94
N ASP A 65 -6.30 2.24 1.97
CA ASP A 65 -6.68 2.52 0.58
C ASP A 65 -7.36 1.31 -0.08
N ALA A 66 -6.80 0.11 0.10
CA ALA A 66 -7.39 -1.14 -0.38
C ALA A 66 -8.77 -1.38 0.24
N LYS A 67 -8.94 -1.10 1.54
CA LYS A 67 -10.26 -1.18 2.21
C LYS A 67 -11.25 -0.21 1.59
N SER A 68 -10.85 1.03 1.34
CA SER A 68 -11.68 2.04 0.68
C SER A 68 -12.12 1.58 -0.72
N TYR A 69 -11.17 1.06 -1.51
CA TYR A 69 -11.43 0.49 -2.83
C TYR A 69 -12.43 -0.67 -2.78
N VAL A 70 -12.18 -1.67 -1.92
CA VAL A 70 -13.06 -2.84 -1.81
C VAL A 70 -14.47 -2.44 -1.38
N ASN A 71 -14.60 -1.51 -0.42
CA ASN A 71 -15.91 -1.02 0.00
C ASN A 71 -16.67 -0.27 -1.10
N ALA A 72 -15.96 0.45 -1.98
CA ALA A 72 -16.56 1.18 -3.08
C ALA A 72 -17.06 0.26 -4.21
N TYR A 73 -16.28 -0.78 -4.55
CA TYR A 73 -16.51 -1.60 -5.74
C TYR A 73 -17.09 -3.00 -5.44
N TYR A 74 -16.89 -3.54 -4.24
CA TYR A 74 -17.27 -4.90 -3.85
C TYR A 74 -18.12 -4.90 -2.58
N LYS A 75 -19.31 -4.28 -2.64
CA LYS A 75 -20.21 -4.03 -1.49
C LYS A 75 -20.59 -5.27 -0.66
N GLN A 76 -20.53 -6.46 -1.23
CA GLN A 76 -20.86 -7.71 -0.54
C GLN A 76 -19.64 -8.36 0.14
N HIS A 77 -18.43 -7.90 -0.16
CA HIS A 77 -17.21 -8.44 0.42
C HIS A 77 -16.88 -7.71 1.73
N LYS A 78 -16.59 -8.48 2.77
CA LYS A 78 -16.08 -7.94 4.04
C LYS A 78 -14.56 -7.84 3.95
N PHE A 79 -14.03 -6.63 4.09
CA PHE A 79 -12.58 -6.43 4.17
C PHE A 79 -12.04 -7.06 5.47
N PRO A 80 -10.89 -7.78 5.42
CA PRO A 80 -10.29 -8.36 6.62
C PRO A 80 -10.01 -7.31 7.70
N LEU A 81 -10.15 -7.69 8.96
CA LEU A 81 -9.73 -6.83 10.07
C LEU A 81 -8.20 -6.87 10.16
N PHE A 82 -7.60 -5.70 10.40
CA PHE A 82 -6.17 -5.56 10.61
C PHE A 82 -5.91 -4.58 11.76
N GLU A 83 -4.77 -4.76 12.43
CA GLU A 83 -4.34 -3.88 13.51
C GLU A 83 -4.07 -2.46 12.98
N LYS A 84 -4.42 -1.44 13.77
CA LYS A 84 -4.07 -0.05 13.42
C LYS A 84 -2.63 0.22 13.82
N PHE A 85 -1.83 0.70 12.86
CA PHE A 85 -0.47 1.15 13.16
C PHE A 85 -0.51 2.41 14.04
N ASP A 86 0.19 2.36 15.18
CA ASP A 86 0.53 3.53 15.99
C ASP A 86 1.92 4.07 15.59
N PRO A 87 1.99 5.21 14.86
CA PRO A 87 3.26 5.83 14.49
C PRO A 87 3.89 6.63 15.63
N THR A 88 3.21 6.77 16.77
CA THR A 88 3.67 7.56 17.92
C THR A 88 4.39 6.71 18.97
N PHE A 89 4.45 5.39 18.78
CA PHE A 89 5.13 4.47 19.67
C PHE A 89 6.61 4.84 19.86
N LYS A 90 6.97 5.23 21.08
CA LYS A 90 8.32 5.74 21.39
C LYS A 90 9.35 4.65 21.67
N GLY A 91 8.93 3.51 22.23
CA GLY A 91 9.81 2.40 22.60
C GLY A 91 10.82 2.67 23.72
N GLY A 92 11.00 3.93 24.16
CA GLY A 92 11.99 4.33 25.16
C GLY A 92 13.06 5.25 24.58
N ILE A 93 14.22 5.31 25.23
CA ILE A 93 15.35 6.19 24.86
C ILE A 93 16.57 5.32 24.50
N GLY A 94 17.44 5.83 23.64
CA GLY A 94 18.71 5.18 23.30
C GLY A 94 18.52 3.91 22.46
N GLU A 95 19.54 3.04 22.50
CA GLU A 95 19.59 1.80 21.71
C GLU A 95 18.45 0.83 22.05
N GLU A 96 18.15 0.63 23.34
CA GLU A 96 17.02 -0.19 23.77
C GLU A 96 15.69 0.36 23.25
N GLY A 97 15.55 1.68 23.20
CA GLY A 97 14.39 2.33 22.59
C GLY A 97 14.26 2.04 21.09
N ILE A 98 15.37 2.05 20.35
CA ILE A 98 15.41 1.67 18.93
C ILE A 98 15.00 0.20 18.76
N LYS A 99 15.59 -0.71 19.55
CA LYS A 99 15.27 -2.15 19.52
C LYS A 99 13.80 -2.41 19.83
N ALA A 100 13.22 -1.72 20.81
CA ALA A 100 11.80 -1.81 21.14
C ALA A 100 10.89 -1.35 19.99
N ARG A 101 11.22 -0.22 19.33
CA ARG A 101 10.47 0.25 18.15
C ARG A 101 10.57 -0.74 16.99
N MET A 102 11.77 -1.21 16.68
CA MET A 102 11.98 -2.25 15.65
C MET A 102 11.16 -3.51 15.94
N ALA A 103 11.12 -3.98 17.19
CA ALA A 103 10.33 -5.14 17.58
C ALA A 103 8.83 -4.90 17.37
N TYR A 104 8.34 -3.72 17.75
CA TYR A 104 6.96 -3.31 17.50
C TYR A 104 6.63 -3.28 16.00
N TYR A 105 7.47 -2.66 15.16
CA TYR A 105 7.25 -2.62 13.71
C TYR A 105 7.28 -4.00 13.08
N LYS A 106 8.25 -4.85 13.45
CA LYS A 106 8.34 -6.24 12.95
C LYS A 106 7.07 -7.03 13.32
N ARG A 107 6.57 -6.88 14.54
CA ARG A 107 5.32 -7.53 14.98
C ARG A 107 4.12 -7.04 14.18
N TYR A 108 4.02 -5.74 13.96
CA TYR A 108 2.96 -5.16 13.12
C TYR A 108 3.04 -5.66 11.67
N ILE A 109 4.21 -5.61 11.05
CA ILE A 109 4.45 -6.10 9.69
C ILE A 109 4.06 -7.58 9.59
N ALA A 110 4.48 -8.42 10.53
CA ALA A 110 4.16 -9.84 10.54
C ALA A 110 2.65 -10.11 10.62
N SER A 111 1.89 -9.28 11.32
CA SER A 111 0.43 -9.44 11.43
C SER A 111 -0.31 -8.98 10.16
N VAL A 112 0.15 -7.90 9.51
CA VAL A 112 -0.60 -7.28 8.41
C VAL A 112 -0.11 -7.64 7.00
N LYS A 113 1.16 -8.00 6.82
CA LYS A 113 1.72 -8.42 5.54
C LYS A 113 0.95 -9.57 4.87
N PRO A 114 0.61 -10.70 5.55
CA PRO A 114 -0.16 -11.77 4.92
C PRO A 114 -1.55 -11.32 4.48
N ILE A 115 -2.17 -10.40 5.23
CA ILE A 115 -3.47 -9.81 4.87
C ILE A 115 -3.33 -8.97 3.60
N ALA A 116 -2.29 -8.13 3.52
CA ALA A 116 -2.04 -7.30 2.35
C ALA A 116 -1.81 -8.15 1.09
N ILE A 117 -1.04 -9.23 1.21
CA ILE A 117 -0.79 -10.18 0.12
C ILE A 117 -2.09 -10.87 -0.33
N ASP A 118 -2.91 -11.38 0.59
CA ASP A 118 -4.18 -12.05 0.25
C ASP A 118 -5.16 -11.09 -0.44
N VAL A 119 -5.29 -9.86 0.09
CA VAL A 119 -6.12 -8.81 -0.50
C VAL A 119 -5.61 -8.45 -1.90
N TYR A 120 -4.30 -8.25 -2.07
CA TYR A 120 -3.74 -7.93 -3.37
C TYR A 120 -4.03 -9.04 -4.39
N ARG A 121 -3.66 -10.29 -4.08
CA ARG A 121 -3.92 -11.46 -4.94
C ARG A 121 -5.40 -11.58 -5.32
N ARG A 122 -6.30 -11.37 -4.37
CA ARG A 122 -7.75 -11.48 -4.58
C ARG A 122 -8.31 -10.45 -5.56
N TYR A 123 -7.83 -9.20 -5.51
CA TYR A 123 -8.46 -8.09 -6.22
C TYR A 123 -7.67 -7.55 -7.41
N THR A 124 -6.41 -7.94 -7.59
CA THR A 124 -5.60 -7.50 -8.74
C THR A 124 -5.37 -8.61 -9.76
N GLN A 125 -5.71 -9.87 -9.45
CA GLN A 125 -5.48 -11.04 -10.32
C GLN A 125 -4.00 -11.22 -10.74
N VAL A 126 -3.08 -10.53 -10.09
CA VAL A 126 -1.64 -10.64 -10.35
C VAL A 126 -1.08 -11.82 -9.56
N SER A 127 -0.46 -12.79 -10.23
CA SER A 127 0.36 -13.80 -9.55
C SER A 127 1.64 -13.14 -9.06
N LEU A 128 1.79 -13.00 -7.74
CA LEU A 128 3.07 -12.61 -7.15
C LEU A 128 4.06 -13.75 -7.40
N GLN A 129 5.14 -13.49 -8.14
CA GLN A 129 6.28 -14.41 -8.20
C GLN A 129 6.92 -14.42 -6.81
N GLU A 130 6.99 -15.61 -6.21
CA GLU A 130 7.59 -15.88 -4.89
C GLU A 130 9.11 -15.91 -4.94
#